data_AF-A0A3D2FYZ2-F1
#
_entry.id   AF-A0A3D2FYZ2-F1
#
_cell.length_a   1.000
_cell.length_b   1.000
_cell.length_c   1.000
_cell.angle_alpha   90.00
_cell.angle_beta   90.00
_cell.angle_gamma   90.00
#
_symmetry.space_group_name_H-M   'P 1'
#
loop_
_entity.id
_entity.type
_entity.pdbx_description
1 polymer ?
#
loop_
_entity_poly.entity_id
_entity_poly.type
_entity_poly.pdbx_seq_one_letter_code
_entity_poly.pdbx_strand_id
1 'polypeptide(L)' 'AVGVRNVVENNVNFSNTRNIIIAALILVLAIGITYTAPIKIGIVSFSGLAVASIVGIALNAILPG' A
#
# COMPACT_ATOMS: atom_id res chain seq x y z
N ALA A 1 -5.14 -12.63 -10.49
CA ALA A 1 -5.78 -11.59 -9.64
C ALA A 1 -6.02 -12.13 -8.22
N VAL A 2 -4.96 -12.38 -7.45
CA VAL A 2 -5.08 -12.96 -6.09
C VAL A 2 -5.24 -11.87 -5.02
N GLY A 3 -4.63 -10.70 -5.20
CA GLY A 3 -4.68 -9.61 -4.21
C GLY A 3 -6.09 -9.07 -3.94
N VAL A 4 -6.83 -8.65 -4.98
CA VAL A 4 -8.21 -8.18 -4.83
C VAL A 4 -9.13 -9.27 -4.29
N ARG A 5 -8.89 -10.53 -4.71
CA ARG A 5 -9.63 -11.69 -4.20
C ARG A 5 -9.39 -11.91 -2.70
N ASN A 6 -8.15 -11.77 -2.23
CA ASN A 6 -7.80 -11.86 -0.82
C ASN A 6 -8.48 -10.77 0.02
N VAL A 7 -8.60 -9.55 -0.52
CA VAL A 7 -9.32 -8.43 0.13
C VAL A 7 -10.81 -8.76 0.32
N VAL A 8 -11.42 -9.41 -0.67
CA VAL A 8 -12.84 -9.84 -0.62
C VAL A 8 -13.01 -11.05 0.29
N GLU A 9 -12.17 -12.09 0.16
CA GLU A 9 -12.24 -13.32 0.96
C GLU A 9 -11.99 -13.04 2.45
N ASN A 10 -11.06 -12.14 2.79
CA ASN A 10 -10.85 -11.72 4.18
C ASN A 10 -11.87 -10.68 4.67
N ASN A 11 -12.88 -10.33 3.87
CA ASN A 11 -13.94 -9.39 4.23
C ASN A 11 -13.38 -8.10 4.86
N VAL A 12 -12.39 -7.49 4.20
CA VAL A 12 -11.76 -6.27 4.71
C VAL A 12 -12.83 -5.20 4.93
N ASN A 13 -12.98 -4.76 6.18
CA ASN A 13 -14.00 -3.79 6.55
C ASN A 13 -13.61 -2.39 6.08
N PHE A 14 -14.13 -2.00 4.91
CA PHE A 14 -14.03 -0.65 4.34
C PHE A 14 -15.07 0.34 4.87
N SER A 15 -15.81 0.02 5.94
CA SER A 15 -16.59 1.01 6.69
C SER A 15 -15.74 1.69 7.77
N ASN A 16 -14.69 1.01 8.25
CA ASN A 16 -13.72 1.61 9.15
C ASN A 16 -12.79 2.55 8.37
N THR A 17 -12.85 3.85 8.68
CA THR A 17 -12.04 4.92 8.07
C THR A 17 -10.55 4.60 8.06
N ARG A 18 -10.02 3.91 9.09
CA ARG A 18 -8.62 3.49 9.18
C ARG A 18 -8.24 2.58 8.00
N ASN A 19 -9.04 1.55 7.74
CA ASN A 19 -8.77 0.57 6.70
C ASN A 19 -8.90 1.18 5.30
N ILE A 20 -9.88 2.08 5.11
CA ILE A 20 -10.06 2.81 3.84
C ILE A 20 -8.82 3.67 3.56
N ILE A 21 -8.36 4.45 4.53
CA ILE A 21 -7.21 5.36 4.35
C ILE A 21 -5.93 4.55 4.06
N ILE A 22 -5.70 3.46 4.79
CA ILE A 22 -4.52 2.59 4.57
C ILE A 22 -4.57 2.00 3.15
N ALA A 23 -5.71 1.43 2.73
CA ALA A 23 -5.85 0.85 1.40
C ALA A 23 -5.71 1.88 0.27
N ALA A 24 -6.32 3.06 0.43
CA ALA A 24 -6.22 4.16 -0.53
C ALA A 24 -4.79 4.66 -0.68
N LEU A 25 -4.05 4.81 0.43
CA LEU A 25 -2.66 5.26 0.40
C LEU A 25 -1.75 4.22 -0.28
N ILE A 26 -1.90 2.93 0.04
CA ILE A 26 -1.15 1.86 -0.62
C ILE A 26 -1.38 1.90 -2.14
N LEU A 27 -2.63 2.09 -2.57
CA LEU A 27 -2.98 2.16 -4.00
C LEU A 27 -2.37 3.39 -4.68
N VAL A 28 -2.54 4.58 -4.09
CA VAL A 28 -2.04 5.85 -4.66
C VAL A 28 -0.51 5.86 -4.74
N LEU A 29 0.18 5.37 -3.70
CA LEU A 29 1.65 5.29 -3.67
C LEU A 29 2.19 4.26 -4.67
N ALA A 30 1.57 3.09 -4.76
CA ALA A 30 2.00 2.05 -5.70
C ALA A 30 1.90 2.54 -7.15
N ILE A 31 0.81 3.23 -7.49
CA ILE A 31 0.61 3.83 -8.81
C ILE A 31 1.59 4.99 -9.00
N GLY A 32 1.60 5.98 -8.12
CA GLY A 32 2.41 7.20 -8.26
C GLY A 32 3.90 6.92 -8.46
N ILE A 33 4.48 6.01 -7.68
CA ILE A 33 5.91 5.67 -7.78
C ILE A 33 6.21 4.87 -9.06
N THR A 34 5.26 4.08 -9.53
CA THR A 34 5.39 3.37 -10.82
C THR A 34 5.45 4.36 -11.99
N TYR A 35 4.73 5.49 -11.91
CA TYR A 35 4.70 6.52 -12.96
C TYR A 35 5.81 7.58 -12.87
N THR A 36 6.35 7.86 -11.67
CA THR A 36 7.37 8.90 -11.47
C THR A 36 8.82 8.41 -11.66
N ALA A 37 9.07 7.09 -11.57
CA ALA A 37 10.33 6.34 -11.68
C ALA A 37 10.63 5.57 -10.38
N PRO A 38 11.17 4.34 -10.48
CA PRO A 38 11.52 3.53 -9.31
C PRO A 38 12.57 4.24 -8.46
N ILE A 39 12.36 4.25 -7.15
CA ILE A 39 13.30 4.84 -6.18
C ILE A 39 14.56 3.99 -6.18
N LYS A 40 15.66 4.53 -6.71
CA LYS A 40 16.97 3.85 -6.73
C LYS A 40 17.83 4.36 -5.59
N ILE A 41 18.30 3.45 -4.73
CA ILE A 41 19.30 3.71 -3.71
C ILE A 41 20.54 2.90 -4.11
N GLY A 42 21.50 3.56 -4.76
CA GLY A 42 22.68 2.90 -5.32
C GLY A 42 22.32 1.89 -6.42
N ILE A 43 22.66 0.62 -6.20
CA ILE A 43 22.36 -0.51 -7.08
C ILE A 43 20.98 -1.15 -6.84
N VAL A 44 20.31 -0.81 -5.73
CA VAL A 44 19.02 -1.40 -5.38
C VAL A 44 17.90 -0.48 -5.86
N SER A 45 16.97 -1.05 -6.63
CA SER A 45 15.78 -0.35 -7.11
C SER A 45 14.55 -0.83 -6.34
N PHE A 46 13.89 0.08 -5.64
CA PHE A 46 12.62 -0.19 -5.01
C PHE A 46 11.49 -0.03 -6.03
N SER A 47 10.68 -1.07 -6.20
CA SER A 47 9.47 -0.99 -6.99
C SER A 47 8.40 -0.18 -6.25
N GLY A 48 7.44 0.37 -6.99
CA GLY A 48 6.30 1.08 -6.38
C GLY A 48 5.55 0.21 -5.36
N LEU A 49 5.49 -1.11 -5.59
CA LEU A 49 4.90 -2.08 -4.67
C LEU A 49 5.70 -2.22 -3.36
N ALA A 50 7.04 -2.19 -3.42
CA ALA A 50 7.89 -2.29 -2.25
C ALA A 50 7.78 -1.04 -1.36
N VAL A 51 7.70 0.15 -1.96
CA VAL A 51 7.51 1.38 -1.19
C VAL A 51 6.10 1.44 -0.60
N ALA A 52 5.08 1.08 -1.38
CA ALA A 52 3.70 1.06 -0.92
C ALA A 52 3.46 0.08 0.24
N SER A 53 4.11 -1.08 0.24
CA SER A 53 3.99 -2.05 1.34
C SER A 53 4.65 -1.56 2.62
N ILE A 54 5.83 -0.94 2.55
CA ILE A 54 6.50 -0.35 3.72
C ILE A 54 5.63 0.75 4.32
N VAL A 55 5.11 1.66 3.48
CA VAL A 55 4.24 2.74 3.95
C VAL A 55 2.94 2.20 4.52
N GLY A 56 2.33 1.18 3.91
CA GLY A 56 1.14 0.50 4.42
C GLY A 56 1.36 -0.14 5.80
N ILE A 57 2.50 -0.81 6.01
CA ILE A 57 2.87 -1.42 7.30
C ILE A 57 3.08 -0.32 8.35
N ALA A 58 3.82 0.73 8.00
CA ALA A 58 4.06 1.86 8.90
C ALA A 58 2.73 2.50 9.32
N LEU A 59 1.88 2.89 8.36
CA LEU A 59 0.57 3.49 8.60
C LEU A 59 -0.32 2.61 9.47
N ASN A 60 -0.35 1.29 9.21
CA ASN A 60 -1.08 0.36 10.06
C ASN A 60 -0.59 0.38 11.51
N ALA A 61 0.72 0.54 11.74
CA ALA A 61 1.29 0.61 13.09
C ALA A 61 1.06 1.96 13.79
N ILE A 62 1.11 3.09 13.08
CA ILE A 62 0.98 4.43 13.67
C ILE A 62 -0.46 4.95 13.79
N LEU A 63 -1.38 4.56 12.91
CA LEU A 63 -2.76 5.05 13.00
C LEU A 63 -3.47 4.38 14.19
N PRO A 64 -3.85 5.15 15.24
CA PRO A 64 -4.68 4.64 16.32
C PRO A 64 -6.14 4.60 15.85
N GLY A 65 -6.83 3.52 16.19
CA GLY A 65 -8.21 3.26 15.77
C GLY A 65 -8.60 1.81 15.94
#